data_AF-A0A7L2WK38-F1
#
_entry.id   AF-A0A7L2WK38-F1
#
_cell.length_a   1.000
_cell.length_b   1.000
_cell.length_c   1.000
_cell.angle_alpha   90.00
_cell.angle_beta   90.00
_cell.angle_gamma   90.00
#
_symmetry.space_group_name_H-M   'P 1'
#
loop_
_entity.id
_entity.type
_entity.pdbx_description
1 polymer ?
#
loop_
_entity_poly.entity_id
_entity_poly.type
_entity_poly.pdbx_seq_one_letter_code
_entity_poly.pdbx_strand_id
1 'polypeptide(L)'
;QVSELGLEGAILPVPGDHPASRNRFLYTRGALHKLPSGLGGLLRPVPPFSRALLWSGVRDLLAPAGPEADESVADIAVDSLCRGVFAGDCRALSIRSCFPALFEAERRRRSVLLGLALGSG
;
A
#
# COMPACT_ATOMS: atom_id res chain seq x y z
N GLN A 1 -15.02 15.93 15.63
CA GLN A 1 -14.51 14.92 16.58
C GLN A 1 -13.34 15.37 17.45
N VAL A 2 -12.23 15.93 16.95
CA VAL A 2 -11.17 16.44 17.87
C VAL A 2 -11.47 17.87 18.37
N SER A 3 -12.05 18.71 17.51
CA SER A 3 -12.53 20.06 17.83
C SER A 3 -13.60 20.11 18.91
N GLU A 4 -14.53 19.15 18.87
CA GLU A 4 -15.65 19.05 19.83
C GLU A 4 -15.16 18.71 21.25
N LEU A 5 -13.96 18.13 21.37
CA LEU A 5 -13.32 17.81 22.64
C LEU A 5 -12.38 18.92 23.12
N GLY A 6 -12.22 20.02 22.35
CA GLY A 6 -11.31 21.12 22.68
C GLY A 6 -9.82 20.74 22.66
N LEU A 7 -9.46 19.60 22.07
CA LEU A 7 -8.09 19.05 22.09
C LEU A 7 -7.24 19.48 20.89
N GLU A 8 -7.68 20.46 20.11
CA GLU A 8 -6.99 20.94 18.90
C GLU A 8 -5.57 21.41 19.19
N GLY A 9 -5.37 22.13 20.30
CA GLY A 9 -4.06 22.62 20.73
C GLY A 9 -3.11 21.53 21.23
N ALA A 10 -3.61 20.31 21.47
CA ALA A 10 -2.81 19.16 21.88
C ALA A 10 -2.42 18.25 20.70
N ILE A 11 -2.89 18.54 19.48
CA ILE A 11 -2.48 17.81 18.28
C ILE A 11 -1.04 18.23 17.94
N LEU A 12 -0.14 17.26 17.89
CA LEU A 12 1.22 17.45 17.37
C LEU A 12 1.28 16.87 15.95
N PRO A 13 1.02 17.69 14.90
CA PRO A 13 1.04 17.18 13.53
C PRO A 13 2.46 16.87 13.08
N VAL A 14 2.61 15.80 12.30
CA VAL A 14 3.84 15.54 11.55
C VAL A 14 3.64 16.10 10.14
N PRO A 15 4.27 17.22 9.78
CA PRO A 15 4.06 17.82 8.48
C PRO A 15 4.60 16.95 7.34
N GLY A 16 4.02 17.07 6.15
CA GLY A 16 4.27 16.20 5.00
C GLY A 16 5.69 16.31 4.41
N ASP A 17 6.41 17.37 4.75
CA ASP A 17 7.80 17.62 4.39
C ASP A 17 8.80 16.95 5.36
N HIS A 18 8.35 16.57 6.56
CA HIS A 18 9.19 15.94 7.58
C HIS A 18 9.71 14.55 7.11
N PRO A 19 10.97 14.18 7.39
CA PRO A 19 11.52 12.88 6.98
C PRO A 19 10.72 11.69 7.52
N ALA A 20 10.10 11.84 8.69
CA ALA A 20 9.26 10.80 9.30
C ALA A 20 7.95 10.53 8.53
N SER A 21 7.38 11.52 7.82
CA SER A 21 6.17 11.32 7.02
C SER A 21 6.52 10.76 5.62
N ARG A 22 7.71 11.06 5.12
CA ARG A 22 8.17 10.66 3.77
C ARG A 22 8.85 9.30 3.74
N ASN A 23 9.56 8.89 4.78
CA ASN A 23 10.42 7.71 4.71
C ASN A 23 9.78 6.50 5.41
N ARG A 24 9.36 5.50 4.63
CA ARG A 24 8.97 4.17 5.13
C ARG A 24 10.02 3.16 4.72
N PHE A 25 10.32 2.18 5.58
CA PHE A 25 11.34 1.17 5.33
C PHE A 25 10.79 -0.24 5.56
N LEU A 26 11.29 -1.21 4.80
CA LEU A 26 11.06 -2.64 4.99
C LEU A 26 12.39 -3.30 5.31
N TYR A 27 12.41 -4.14 6.34
CA TYR A 27 13.57 -4.97 6.64
C TYR A 27 13.39 -6.34 6.00
N THR A 28 14.16 -6.65 4.96
CA THR A 28 14.12 -7.96 4.29
C THR A 28 15.53 -8.38 3.90
N ARG A 29 15.80 -9.69 3.86
CA ARG A 29 17.10 -10.26 3.47
C ARG A 29 18.32 -9.64 4.20
N GLY A 30 18.16 -9.25 5.46
CA GLY A 30 19.23 -8.68 6.27
C GLY A 30 19.53 -7.19 6.04
N ALA A 31 18.74 -6.48 5.23
CA ALA A 31 18.95 -5.07 4.93
C ALA A 31 17.66 -4.24 5.07
N LEU A 32 17.84 -2.94 5.37
CA LEU A 32 16.74 -1.97 5.37
C LEU A 32 16.57 -1.37 3.97
N HIS A 33 15.36 -1.48 3.47
CA HIS A 33 14.96 -1.04 2.14
C HIS A 33 13.92 0.07 2.22
N LYS A 34 14.21 1.22 1.63
CA LYS A 34 13.27 2.34 1.61
C LYS A 34 12.14 2.09 0.62
N LEU A 35 10.90 2.21 1.07
CA LEU A 35 9.72 2.19 0.21
C LEU A 35 9.62 3.48 -0.61
N PRO A 36 9.16 3.41 -1.87
CA PRO A 36 9.00 4.57 -2.72
C PRO A 36 7.92 5.51 -2.16
N SER A 37 8.32 6.74 -1.85
CA SER A 37 7.47 7.79 -1.26
C SER A 37 6.72 8.64 -2.29
N GLY A 38 6.64 8.19 -3.54
CA GLY A 38 6.02 8.95 -4.63
C GLY A 38 6.11 8.25 -5.98
N LEU A 39 5.33 8.74 -6.95
CA LEU A 39 5.15 8.14 -8.28
C LEU A 39 6.48 7.90 -9.03
N GLY A 40 7.45 8.81 -8.91
CA GLY A 40 8.78 8.65 -9.53
C GLY A 40 9.59 7.48 -8.97
N GLY A 41 9.33 7.07 -7.72
CA GLY A 41 9.96 5.91 -7.09
C GLY A 41 9.36 4.57 -7.53
N LEU A 42 8.15 4.57 -8.11
CA LEU A 42 7.53 3.36 -8.68
C LEU A 42 8.08 3.00 -10.07
N LEU A 43 8.70 3.96 -10.77
CA LEU A 43 9.26 3.78 -12.12
C LEU A 43 10.61 3.07 -12.12
N ARG A 44 11.29 3.01 -10.98
CA ARG A 44 12.60 2.36 -10.84
C ARG A 44 12.45 1.08 -10.00
N PRO A 45 13.22 0.02 -10.30
CA PRO A 45 13.31 -1.12 -9.40
C PRO A 45 13.94 -0.65 -8.09
N VAL A 46 13.25 -0.89 -6.98
CA VAL A 46 13.74 -0.58 -5.63
C VAL A 46 13.88 -1.91 -4.90
N PRO A 47 15.08 -2.27 -4.41
CA PRO A 47 15.24 -3.45 -3.57
C PRO A 47 14.26 -3.38 -2.40
N PRO A 48 13.55 -4.46 -2.02
CA PRO A 48 13.73 -5.85 -2.42
C PRO A 48 12.96 -6.28 -3.69
N PHE A 49 12.32 -5.36 -4.39
CA PHE A 49 11.49 -5.67 -5.57
C PHE A 49 12.36 -5.85 -6.82
N SER A 50 12.20 -6.99 -7.49
CA SER A 50 12.97 -7.38 -8.67
C SER A 50 12.66 -6.53 -9.92
N ARG A 51 11.49 -5.87 -9.94
CA ARG A 51 10.98 -5.07 -11.07
C ARG A 51 10.43 -3.75 -10.54
N ALA A 52 10.35 -2.75 -11.43
CA ALA A 52 9.70 -1.50 -11.10
C ALA A 52 8.22 -1.78 -10.75
N LEU A 53 7.78 -1.26 -9.59
CA LEU A 53 6.42 -1.47 -9.08
C LEU A 53 5.34 -0.96 -10.06
N LEU A 54 5.68 0.00 -10.92
CA LEU A 54 4.80 0.44 -12.01
C LEU A 54 4.37 -0.74 -12.90
N TRP A 55 5.29 -1.63 -13.28
CA TRP A 55 4.95 -2.77 -14.14
C TRP A 55 4.02 -3.76 -13.44
N SER A 56 4.16 -3.92 -12.13
CA SER A 56 3.22 -4.71 -11.33
C SER A 56 1.82 -4.08 -11.36
N GLY A 57 1.73 -2.75 -11.26
CA GLY A 57 0.45 -2.04 -11.34
C GLY A 57 -0.18 -2.03 -12.74
N VAL A 58 0.62 -1.86 -13.80
CA VAL A 58 0.12 -1.97 -15.18
C VAL A 58 -0.36 -3.39 -15.47
N ARG A 59 0.32 -4.41 -14.95
CA ARG A 59 -0.15 -5.79 -15.04
C ARG A 59 -1.43 -6.00 -14.23
N ASP A 60 -1.56 -5.44 -13.03
CA ASP A 60 -2.81 -5.48 -12.24
C ASP A 60 -3.99 -4.80 -12.97
N LEU A 61 -3.71 -3.86 -13.86
CA LEU A 61 -4.74 -3.23 -14.71
C LEU A 61 -5.20 -4.12 -15.87
N LEU A 62 -4.29 -4.95 -16.40
CA LEU A 62 -4.50 -5.75 -17.61
C LEU A 62 -4.77 -7.24 -17.31
N ALA A 63 -4.39 -7.71 -16.13
CA ALA A 63 -4.52 -9.09 -15.74
C ALA A 63 -5.99 -9.39 -15.39
N PRO A 64 -6.56 -10.50 -15.90
CA PRO A 64 -7.80 -11.00 -15.35
C PRO A 64 -7.59 -11.36 -13.88
N ALA A 65 -8.64 -11.22 -13.05
CA ALA A 65 -8.61 -11.64 -11.65
C ALA A 65 -8.12 -13.10 -11.56
N GLY A 66 -6.87 -13.27 -11.15
CA GLY A 66 -6.15 -14.52 -11.24
C GLY A 66 -4.87 -14.46 -10.40
N PRO A 67 -4.39 -15.60 -9.90
CA PRO A 67 -3.34 -15.68 -8.88
C PRO A 67 -1.95 -15.24 -9.36
N GLU A 68 -1.78 -14.87 -10.63
CA GLU A 68 -0.49 -14.50 -11.22
C GLU A 68 -0.07 -13.05 -10.97
N ALA A 69 -0.39 -12.51 -9.78
CA ALA A 69 0.35 -11.35 -9.28
C ALA A 69 1.82 -11.76 -9.07
N ASP A 70 2.77 -10.83 -9.12
CA ASP A 70 4.17 -11.13 -8.80
C ASP A 70 4.18 -11.52 -7.32
N GLU A 71 4.13 -12.82 -7.02
CA GLU A 71 3.93 -13.35 -5.66
C GLU A 71 4.93 -12.73 -4.69
N SER A 72 6.15 -12.44 -5.16
CA SER A 72 7.20 -11.78 -4.38
C SER A 72 6.87 -10.35 -3.95
N VAL A 73 6.17 -9.57 -4.78
CA VAL A 73 5.76 -8.19 -4.46
C VAL A 73 4.57 -8.22 -3.52
N ALA A 74 3.57 -9.04 -3.86
CA ALA A 74 2.35 -9.17 -3.09
C ALA A 74 2.66 -9.70 -1.68
N ASP A 75 3.43 -10.79 -1.56
CA ASP A 75 3.80 -11.34 -0.27
C ASP A 75 4.54 -10.31 0.57
N ILE A 76 5.63 -9.70 0.08
CA ILE A 76 6.43 -8.78 0.92
C ILE A 76 5.63 -7.52 1.29
N ALA A 77 4.94 -6.89 0.34
CA ALA A 77 4.26 -5.62 0.58
C ALA A 77 2.97 -5.80 1.40
N VAL A 78 2.15 -6.79 1.04
CA VAL A 78 0.86 -7.04 1.72
C VAL A 78 1.10 -7.64 3.09
N ASP A 79 2.04 -8.58 3.26
CA ASP A 79 2.41 -9.12 4.58
C ASP A 79 2.93 -8.02 5.51
N SER A 80 3.83 -7.16 5.02
CA SER A 80 4.35 -6.04 5.82
C SER A 80 3.24 -5.05 6.20
N LEU A 81 2.27 -4.81 5.32
CA LEU A 81 1.12 -3.96 5.60
C LEU A 81 0.18 -4.60 6.63
N CYS A 82 -0.16 -5.87 6.45
CA CYS A 82 -1.01 -6.64 7.37
C CYS A 82 -0.40 -6.72 8.77
N ARG A 83 0.90 -6.97 8.88
CA ARG A 83 1.61 -6.94 10.16
C ARG A 83 1.71 -5.53 10.75
N GLY A 84 1.91 -4.51 9.92
CA GLY A 84 2.01 -3.13 10.38
C GLY A 84 0.69 -2.53 10.88
N VAL A 85 -0.44 -2.92 10.30
CA VAL A 85 -1.78 -2.37 10.64
C VAL A 85 -2.52 -3.27 11.62
N PHE A 86 -2.52 -4.58 11.39
CA PHE A 86 -3.32 -5.56 12.14
C PHE A 86 -2.50 -6.50 13.01
N ALA A 87 -1.16 -6.41 12.97
CA ALA A 87 -0.26 -7.37 13.62
C ALA A 87 -0.55 -8.84 13.25
N GLY A 88 -1.08 -9.07 12.04
CA GLY A 88 -1.57 -10.37 11.57
C GLY A 88 -0.95 -10.83 10.26
N ASP A 89 -1.15 -12.11 9.95
CA ASP A 89 -0.69 -12.76 8.72
C ASP A 89 -1.61 -12.42 7.54
N CYS A 90 -1.06 -11.99 6.41
CA CYS A 90 -1.83 -11.68 5.21
C CYS A 90 -2.63 -12.88 4.65
N ARG A 91 -2.21 -14.12 4.93
CA ARG A 91 -2.90 -15.33 4.45
C ARG A 91 -4.14 -15.69 5.27
N ALA A 92 -4.20 -15.22 6.52
CA ALA A 92 -5.33 -15.46 7.42
C ALA A 92 -6.34 -14.30 7.44
N LEU A 93 -5.95 -13.12 6.95
CA LEU A 93 -6.77 -11.91 6.99
C LEU A 93 -7.68 -11.80 5.75
N SER A 94 -8.92 -11.40 5.99
CA SER A 94 -9.89 -11.13 4.92
C SER A 94 -9.70 -9.72 4.35
N ILE A 95 -9.36 -9.62 3.06
CA ILE A 95 -9.22 -8.34 2.35
C ILE A 95 -10.50 -7.49 2.40
N ARG A 96 -11.68 -8.16 2.39
CA ARG A 96 -12.99 -7.50 2.49
C ARG A 96 -13.17 -6.72 3.79
N SER A 97 -12.61 -7.24 4.89
CA SER A 97 -12.74 -6.64 6.22
C SER A 97 -11.59 -5.68 6.52
N CYS A 98 -10.36 -6.06 6.16
CA CYS A 98 -9.16 -5.28 6.47
C CYS A 98 -8.94 -4.09 5.52
N PHE A 99 -9.37 -4.21 4.26
CA PHE A 99 -9.16 -3.18 3.24
C PHE A 99 -10.39 -3.00 2.34
N PRO A 100 -11.53 -2.55 2.89
CA PRO A 100 -12.81 -2.46 2.17
C PRO A 100 -12.73 -1.60 0.91
N ALA A 101 -11.97 -0.49 0.95
CA ALA A 101 -11.77 0.38 -0.20
C ALA A 101 -11.10 -0.33 -1.39
N LEU A 102 -10.11 -1.20 -1.14
CA LEU A 102 -9.44 -1.97 -2.18
C LEU A 102 -10.37 -3.04 -2.76
N PHE A 103 -11.12 -3.74 -1.90
CA PHE A 103 -12.07 -4.76 -2.29
C PHE A 103 -13.19 -4.20 -3.18
N GLU A 104 -13.72 -3.03 -2.83
CA GLU A 104 -14.74 -2.38 -3.65
C GLU A 104 -14.19 -1.85 -4.98
N ALA A 105 -12.98 -1.30 -4.97
CA ALA A 105 -12.29 -0.84 -6.18
C ALA A 105 -12.13 -1.98 -7.20
N GLU A 106 -11.65 -3.14 -6.75
CA GLU A 106 -11.53 -4.35 -7.56
C GLU A 106 -12.90 -4.81 -8.08
N ARG A 107 -13.91 -4.96 -7.21
CA ARG A 107 -15.24 -5.45 -7.60
C ARG A 107 -15.91 -4.57 -8.67
N ARG A 108 -15.75 -3.25 -8.60
CA ARG A 108 -16.38 -2.31 -9.54
C ARG A 108 -15.67 -2.24 -10.88
N ARG A 109 -14.34 -2.33 -10.90
CA ARG A 109 -13.52 -1.99 -12.07
C ARG A 109 -12.62 -3.12 -12.57
N ARG A 110 -12.68 -4.31 -11.94
CA ARG A 110 -11.77 -5.46 -12.15
C ARG A 110 -10.29 -5.11 -12.00
N SER A 111 -9.97 -3.97 -11.39
CA SER A 111 -8.62 -3.50 -11.11
C SER A 111 -8.65 -2.57 -9.90
N VAL A 112 -7.76 -2.80 -8.94
CA VAL A 112 -7.67 -2.02 -7.70
C VAL A 112 -7.20 -0.60 -8.01
N LEU A 113 -6.16 -0.46 -8.86
CA LEU A 113 -5.59 0.85 -9.21
C LEU A 113 -6.59 1.74 -9.94
N LEU A 114 -7.33 1.18 -10.89
CA LEU A 114 -8.33 1.95 -11.64
C LEU A 114 -9.52 2.33 -10.77
N GLY A 115 -9.94 1.46 -9.85
CA GLY A 115 -11.00 1.76 -8.89
C GLY A 115 -10.62 2.82 -7.86
N LEU A 116 -9.35 2.86 -7.41
CA LEU A 116 -8.86 3.93 -6.53
C LEU A 116 -8.69 5.26 -7.27
N ALA A 117 -8.15 5.24 -8.50
CA ALA A 117 -7.87 6.46 -9.26
C ALA A 117 -9.13 7.18 -9.74
N LEU A 118 -10.18 6.43 -10.10
CA LEU A 118 -11.43 7.02 -10.62
C LEU A 118 -12.45 7.34 -9.53
N GLY A 119 -12.17 6.97 -8.28
CA GLY A 119 -13.03 7.25 -7.12
C GLY A 119 -14.44 6.64 -7.21
N SER A 120 -15.12 6.58 -6.08
CA SER A 120 -16.56 6.39 -6.03
C SER A 120 -17.23 7.71 -6.43
N GLY A 121 -17.37 7.94 -7.74
CA GLY A 121 -18.32 8.93 -8.26
C GLY A 121 -19.75 8.53 -7.97
#